data_AF-A0A7S3UGS0-F1
#
_entry.id   AF-A0A7S3UGS0-F1
#
_cell.length_a   1.000
_cell.length_b   1.000
_cell.length_c   1.000
_cell.angle_alpha   90.00
_cell.angle_beta   90.00
_cell.angle_gamma   90.00
#
_symmetry.space_group_name_H-M   'P 1'
#
loop_
_entity.id
_entity.type
_entity.pdbx_description
1 polymer ?
#
loop_
_entity_poly.entity_id
_entity_poly.type
_entity_poly.pdbx_seq_one_letter_code
_entity_poly.pdbx_strand_id
1 'polypeptide(L)'
;EECKNLPEIKALSKVVHSNIVALLQVVRQQDLFLVFEYCDFDLYRAVASYRDDGMTGMDEAVARWTMRQLLAGLQEIHKKNFVHLDLKPENVMVCFGATEVSVKIADFGQAAELRPRAIAETYVGTRWYRAPELLLGDTTAATGVDVWAAGCIFCELLLLRPLFPGDSTMSTLFQIYTTVPTATENEWPEGLRLARERNIRWPTNSVSNLGDIMPADTSAE
;
A
#
# COMPACT_ATOMS: atom_id res chain seq x y z
N GLU A 1 21.82 -4.68 -21.37
CA GLU A 1 22.02 -3.72 -20.27
C GLU A 1 20.76 -2.93 -19.92
N GLU A 2 19.90 -2.61 -20.89
CA GLU A 2 18.63 -1.86 -20.66
C GLU A 2 17.69 -2.47 -19.63
N CYS A 3 17.57 -3.80 -19.53
CA CYS A 3 16.68 -4.45 -18.55
C CYS A 3 17.08 -4.16 -17.08
N LYS A 4 18.37 -3.88 -16.80
CA LYS A 4 18.83 -3.56 -15.42
C LYS A 4 18.30 -2.21 -14.92
N ASN A 5 17.79 -1.37 -15.82
CA ASN A 5 17.24 -0.06 -15.48
C ASN A 5 15.75 -0.10 -15.14
N LEU A 6 15.09 -1.25 -15.29
CA LEU A 6 13.70 -1.38 -14.87
C LEU A 6 13.59 -1.19 -13.35
N PRO A 7 12.61 -0.38 -12.88
CA PRO A 7 12.41 -0.13 -11.44
C PRO A 7 12.39 -1.41 -10.62
N GLU A 8 11.66 -2.42 -11.10
CA GLU A 8 11.51 -3.72 -10.46
C GLU A 8 12.83 -4.48 -10.28
N ILE A 9 13.61 -4.67 -11.36
CA ILE A 9 14.93 -5.33 -11.28
C ILE A 9 15.88 -4.52 -10.39
N LYS A 10 15.85 -3.19 -10.52
CA LYS A 10 16.73 -2.30 -9.76
C LYS A 10 16.45 -2.38 -8.27
N ALA A 11 15.19 -2.36 -7.86
CA ALA A 11 14.77 -2.51 -6.47
C ALA A 11 15.13 -3.91 -5.94
N LEU A 12 14.66 -4.96 -6.61
CA LEU A 12 14.84 -6.35 -6.15
C LEU A 12 16.30 -6.82 -6.17
N SER A 13 17.18 -6.19 -6.94
CA SER A 13 18.62 -6.45 -6.85
C SER A 13 19.28 -5.97 -5.55
N LYS A 14 18.62 -5.07 -4.80
CA LYS A 14 19.12 -4.45 -3.58
C LYS A 14 18.31 -4.80 -2.33
N VAL A 15 17.02 -5.09 -2.51
CA VAL A 15 16.09 -5.39 -1.42
C VAL A 15 15.85 -6.90 -1.36
N VAL A 16 16.40 -7.55 -0.33
CA VAL A 16 16.28 -9.01 -0.12
C VAL A 16 15.81 -9.25 1.31
N HIS A 17 14.65 -9.90 1.46
CA HIS A 17 14.01 -10.14 2.75
C HIS A 17 13.06 -11.34 2.67
N SER A 18 12.77 -12.00 3.80
CA SER A 18 11.80 -13.10 3.86
C SER A 18 10.38 -12.65 3.47
N ASN A 19 10.02 -11.41 3.80
CA ASN A 19 8.72 -10.78 3.50
C ASN A 19 8.70 -9.97 2.18
N ILE A 20 9.57 -10.29 1.23
CA ILE A 20 9.61 -9.70 -0.11
C ILE A 20 9.73 -10.85 -1.11
N VAL A 21 9.01 -10.76 -2.22
CA VAL A 21 9.06 -11.78 -3.27
C VAL A 21 10.47 -11.86 -3.87
N ALA A 22 11.02 -13.07 -3.94
CA ALA A 22 12.32 -13.30 -4.51
C ALA A 22 12.26 -13.33 -6.05
N LEU A 23 13.02 -12.44 -6.69
CA LEU A 23 13.32 -12.54 -8.12
C LEU A 23 14.42 -13.60 -8.32
N LEU A 24 14.04 -14.76 -8.83
CA LEU A 24 14.93 -15.90 -9.01
C LEU A 24 15.77 -15.78 -10.28
N GLN A 25 15.16 -15.31 -11.36
CA GLN A 25 15.83 -15.23 -12.65
C GLN A 25 15.23 -14.13 -13.54
N VAL A 26 16.09 -13.49 -14.33
CA VAL A 26 15.69 -12.59 -15.42
C VAL A 26 16.06 -13.27 -16.74
N VAL A 27 15.07 -13.58 -17.56
CA VAL A 27 15.26 -14.26 -18.85
C VAL A 27 14.91 -13.30 -19.98
N ARG A 28 15.88 -13.04 -20.85
CA ARG A 28 15.67 -12.23 -22.06
C ARG A 28 15.72 -13.13 -23.29
N GLN A 29 14.60 -13.22 -23.99
CA GLN A 29 14.52 -13.83 -25.33
C GLN A 29 14.02 -12.76 -26.31
N GLN A 30 12.87 -13.00 -26.97
CA GLN A 30 12.14 -11.96 -27.72
C GLN A 30 11.54 -10.94 -26.74
N ASP A 31 10.92 -11.44 -25.68
CA ASP A 31 10.39 -10.65 -24.57
C ASP A 31 11.30 -10.74 -23.32
N LEU A 32 11.02 -9.88 -22.35
CA LEU A 32 11.61 -9.94 -21.02
C LEU A 32 10.69 -10.71 -20.08
N PHE A 33 11.21 -11.75 -19.43
CA PHE A 33 10.52 -12.53 -18.42
C PHE A 33 11.23 -12.38 -17.08
N LEU A 34 10.44 -12.11 -16.04
CA LEU A 34 10.89 -12.08 -14.65
C LEU A 34 10.34 -13.33 -13.97
N VAL A 35 11.23 -14.18 -13.48
CA VAL A 35 10.88 -15.44 -12.81
C VAL A 35 10.99 -15.21 -11.31
N PHE A 36 9.87 -15.32 -10.62
CA PHE A 36 9.77 -15.12 -9.18
C PHE A 36 9.59 -16.45 -8.44
N GLU A 37 9.79 -16.43 -7.12
CA GLU A 37 9.25 -17.49 -6.27
C GLU A 37 7.73 -17.57 -6.39
N TYR A 38 7.19 -18.78 -6.21
CA TYR A 38 5.74 -19.00 -6.27
C TYR A 38 5.10 -18.63 -4.93
N CYS A 39 3.95 -17.94 -5.01
CA CYS A 39 3.06 -17.68 -3.90
C CYS A 39 1.64 -18.08 -4.29
N ASP A 40 0.89 -18.63 -3.33
CA ASP A 40 -0.37 -19.32 -3.56
C ASP A 40 -1.52 -18.37 -3.93
N PHE A 41 -1.60 -17.23 -3.24
CA PHE A 41 -2.60 -16.18 -3.50
C PHE A 41 -2.16 -14.83 -2.95
N ASP A 42 -2.86 -13.78 -3.35
CA ASP A 42 -2.72 -12.41 -2.84
C ASP A 42 -3.78 -12.09 -1.77
N LEU A 43 -3.57 -11.02 -0.99
CA LEU A 43 -4.52 -10.61 0.04
C LEU A 43 -5.88 -10.19 -0.53
N TYR A 44 -5.95 -9.75 -1.79
CA TYR A 44 -7.23 -9.43 -2.43
C TYR A 44 -8.12 -10.68 -2.54
N ARG A 45 -7.56 -11.79 -3.01
CA ARG A 45 -8.23 -13.10 -3.05
C ARG A 45 -8.55 -13.63 -1.65
N ALA A 46 -7.67 -13.39 -0.68
CA ALA A 46 -7.94 -13.76 0.72
C ALA A 46 -9.16 -13.01 1.27
N VAL A 47 -9.21 -11.68 1.13
CA VAL A 47 -10.34 -10.84 1.53
C VAL A 47 -11.63 -11.27 0.85
N ALA A 48 -11.57 -11.57 -0.46
CA ALA A 48 -12.73 -12.06 -1.20
C ALA A 48 -13.26 -13.38 -0.64
N SER A 49 -12.37 -14.34 -0.33
CA SER A 49 -12.76 -15.64 0.24
C SER A 49 -13.47 -15.48 1.57
N TYR A 50 -12.94 -14.66 2.50
CA TYR A 50 -13.60 -14.42 3.80
C TYR A 50 -15.00 -13.84 3.61
N ARG A 51 -15.15 -12.89 2.68
CA ARG A 51 -16.45 -12.28 2.38
C ARG A 51 -17.43 -13.28 1.78
N ASP A 52 -16.98 -14.12 0.86
CA ASP A 52 -17.81 -15.15 0.21
C ASP A 52 -18.27 -16.22 1.22
N ASP A 53 -17.48 -16.47 2.26
CA ASP A 53 -17.85 -17.31 3.41
C ASP A 53 -18.82 -16.62 4.39
N GLY A 54 -19.25 -15.39 4.11
CA GLY A 54 -20.20 -14.63 4.93
C GLY A 54 -19.60 -13.95 6.16
N MET A 55 -18.26 -13.85 6.24
CA MET A 55 -17.58 -13.15 7.32
C MET A 55 -17.74 -11.63 7.18
N THR A 56 -17.65 -10.92 8.31
CA THR A 56 -17.71 -9.44 8.37
C THR A 56 -16.35 -8.78 8.57
N GLY A 57 -15.30 -9.59 8.81
CA GLY A 57 -13.93 -9.18 9.10
C GLY A 57 -13.01 -10.39 9.10
N MET A 58 -11.71 -10.19 8.90
CA MET A 58 -10.73 -11.20 9.29
C MET A 58 -10.53 -11.19 10.80
N ASP A 59 -10.15 -12.34 11.36
CA ASP A 59 -9.72 -12.45 12.75
C ASP A 59 -8.57 -11.46 13.04
N GLU A 60 -8.65 -10.75 14.17
CA GLU A 60 -7.67 -9.71 14.52
C GLU A 60 -6.25 -10.28 14.67
N ALA A 61 -6.10 -11.51 15.17
CA ALA A 61 -4.79 -12.15 15.27
C ALA A 61 -4.21 -12.43 13.88
N VAL A 62 -5.04 -12.85 12.92
CA VAL A 62 -4.64 -13.02 11.52
C VAL A 62 -4.26 -11.67 10.91
N ALA A 63 -5.09 -10.64 11.05
CA ALA A 63 -4.79 -9.30 10.53
C ALA A 63 -3.50 -8.73 11.14
N ARG A 64 -3.32 -8.85 12.46
CA ARG A 64 -2.11 -8.42 13.19
C ARG A 64 -0.87 -9.17 12.75
N TRP A 65 -0.97 -10.49 12.53
CA TRP A 65 0.14 -11.30 12.03
C TRP A 65 0.53 -10.92 10.60
N THR A 66 -0.46 -10.73 9.72
CA THR A 66 -0.25 -10.26 8.35
C THR A 66 0.45 -8.89 8.32
N MET A 67 -0.05 -7.95 9.12
CA MET A 67 0.53 -6.62 9.20
C MET A 67 1.96 -6.59 9.75
N ARG A 68 2.30 -7.45 10.72
CA ARG A 68 3.68 -7.55 11.22
C ARG A 68 4.66 -7.92 10.10
N GLN A 69 4.29 -8.86 9.23
CA GLN A 69 5.13 -9.29 8.12
C GLN A 69 5.19 -8.25 6.99
N LEU A 70 4.05 -7.65 6.64
CA LEU A 70 4.00 -6.54 5.67
C LEU A 70 4.91 -5.38 6.11
N LEU A 71 4.82 -4.97 7.38
CA LEU A 71 5.64 -3.89 7.93
C LEU A 71 7.12 -4.27 8.03
N ALA A 72 7.44 -5.54 8.30
CA ALA A 72 8.83 -6.02 8.25
C ALA A 72 9.42 -5.93 6.84
N GLY A 73 8.67 -6.33 5.81
CA GLY A 73 9.07 -6.16 4.41
C GLY A 73 9.24 -4.69 4.03
N LEU A 74 8.28 -3.82 4.38
CA LEU A 74 8.37 -2.38 4.14
C LEU A 74 9.58 -1.75 4.81
N GLN A 75 9.88 -2.14 6.04
CA GLN A 75 11.05 -1.64 6.74
C GLN A 75 12.34 -1.93 5.95
N GLU A 76 12.46 -3.12 5.33
CA GLU A 76 13.63 -3.46 4.53
C GLU A 76 13.68 -2.65 3.22
N ILE A 77 12.55 -2.45 2.54
CA ILE A 77 12.45 -1.58 1.35
C ILE A 77 12.97 -0.17 1.68
N HIS A 78 12.47 0.41 2.77
CA HIS A 78 12.83 1.76 3.21
C HIS A 78 14.30 1.86 3.66
N LYS A 79 14.82 0.85 4.37
CA LYS A 79 16.25 0.76 4.76
C LYS A 79 17.19 0.76 3.55
N LYS A 80 16.74 0.23 2.40
CA LYS A 80 17.50 0.22 1.14
C LYS A 80 17.30 1.47 0.28
N ASN A 81 16.67 2.51 0.85
CA ASN A 81 16.41 3.79 0.21
C ASN A 81 15.45 3.69 -0.98
N PHE A 82 14.45 2.81 -0.89
CA PHE A 82 13.36 2.69 -1.85
C PHE A 82 12.00 2.99 -1.21
N VAL A 83 11.02 3.30 -2.05
CA VAL A 83 9.58 3.37 -1.75
C VAL A 83 8.89 2.46 -2.75
N HIS A 84 7.88 1.70 -2.30
CA HIS A 84 7.14 0.76 -3.14
C HIS A 84 6.16 1.48 -4.07
N LEU A 85 5.45 2.48 -3.55
CA LEU A 85 4.46 3.33 -4.20
C LEU A 85 3.15 2.64 -4.61
N ASP A 86 3.16 1.34 -4.95
CA ASP A 86 1.95 0.62 -5.39
C ASP A 86 1.52 -0.49 -4.42
N LEU A 87 1.56 -0.21 -3.11
CA LEU A 87 1.03 -1.15 -2.12
C LEU A 87 -0.50 -1.20 -2.17
N LYS A 88 -1.02 -2.41 -2.33
CA LYS A 88 -2.45 -2.78 -2.36
C LYS A 88 -2.57 -4.29 -2.09
N PRO A 89 -3.75 -4.81 -1.70
CA PRO A 89 -3.92 -6.24 -1.40
C PRO A 89 -3.47 -7.18 -2.52
N GLU A 90 -3.61 -6.79 -3.79
CA GLU A 90 -3.15 -7.56 -4.95
C GLU A 90 -1.62 -7.72 -5.01
N ASN A 91 -0.88 -6.80 -4.37
CA ASN A 91 0.58 -6.77 -4.36
C ASN A 91 1.17 -7.28 -3.02
N VAL A 92 0.33 -7.90 -2.18
CA VAL A 92 0.74 -8.56 -0.95
C VAL A 92 0.37 -10.03 -1.03
N MET A 93 1.38 -10.87 -1.18
CA MET A 93 1.26 -12.29 -1.43
C MET A 93 1.23 -13.08 -0.12
N VAL A 94 0.51 -14.18 -0.11
CA VAL A 94 0.54 -15.23 0.90
C VAL A 94 1.14 -16.48 0.27
N CYS A 95 2.18 -17.02 0.91
CA CYS A 95 2.97 -18.12 0.36
C CYS A 95 3.07 -19.23 1.39
N PHE A 96 2.62 -20.43 1.04
CA PHE A 96 2.71 -21.65 1.81
C PHE A 96 4.09 -22.28 1.60
N GLY A 97 4.99 -22.03 2.55
CA GLY A 97 6.25 -22.75 2.61
C GLY A 97 6.07 -24.18 3.14
N ALA A 98 7.12 -24.99 3.01
CA ALA A 98 7.12 -26.37 3.51
C ALA A 98 6.91 -26.46 5.04
N THR A 99 7.29 -25.41 5.78
CA THR A 99 7.27 -25.38 7.24
C THR A 99 6.41 -24.25 7.81
N GLU A 100 6.16 -23.19 7.04
CA GLU A 100 5.45 -22.00 7.52
C GLU A 100 4.76 -21.24 6.39
N VAL A 101 3.70 -20.51 6.75
CA VAL A 101 3.06 -19.54 5.87
C VAL A 101 3.80 -18.21 6.02
N SER A 102 4.01 -17.49 4.92
CA SER A 102 4.65 -16.17 4.93
C SER A 102 3.82 -15.16 4.13
N VAL A 103 3.96 -13.89 4.50
CA VAL A 103 3.40 -12.76 3.75
C VAL A 103 4.54 -12.00 3.08
N LYS A 104 4.41 -11.72 1.78
CA LYS A 104 5.47 -11.11 0.97
C LYS A 104 4.97 -9.95 0.13
N ILE A 105 5.72 -8.86 0.08
CA ILE A 105 5.45 -7.74 -0.83
C ILE A 105 5.93 -8.12 -2.25
N ALA A 106 5.11 -7.83 -3.25
CA ALA A 106 5.38 -8.09 -4.67
C ALA A 106 5.07 -6.86 -5.54
N ASP A 107 5.41 -6.95 -6.83
CA ASP A 107 5.21 -5.92 -7.86
C ASP A 107 5.94 -4.60 -7.56
N PHE A 108 7.25 -4.62 -7.81
CA PHE A 108 8.12 -3.46 -7.67
C PHE A 108 8.17 -2.61 -8.94
N GLY A 109 7.22 -2.77 -9.87
CA GLY A 109 7.19 -2.06 -11.16
C GLY A 109 7.16 -0.54 -11.01
N GLN A 110 6.58 -0.06 -9.91
CA GLN A 110 6.48 1.36 -9.58
C GLN A 110 7.50 1.82 -8.53
N ALA A 111 8.31 0.91 -8.00
CA ALA A 111 9.20 1.22 -6.89
C ALA A 111 10.27 2.26 -7.30
N ALA A 112 10.51 3.23 -6.44
CA ALA A 112 11.43 4.33 -6.74
C ALA A 112 12.47 4.50 -5.62
N GLU A 113 13.68 4.94 -5.98
CA GLU A 113 14.65 5.37 -4.97
C GLU A 113 14.17 6.68 -4.32
N LEU A 114 14.35 6.81 -3.00
CA LEU A 114 14.08 8.04 -2.26
C LEU A 114 15.01 9.16 -2.72
N ARG A 115 14.54 9.93 -3.71
CA ARG A 115 15.21 11.08 -4.29
C ARG A 115 14.16 12.14 -4.68
N PRO A 116 14.51 13.44 -4.71
CA PRO A 116 13.60 14.47 -5.20
C PRO A 116 13.11 14.17 -6.62
N ARG A 117 11.80 14.35 -6.87
CA ARG A 117 11.15 14.12 -8.18
C ARG A 117 11.27 12.68 -8.70
N ALA A 118 11.38 11.71 -7.81
CA ALA A 118 11.43 10.29 -8.18
C ALA A 118 10.07 9.75 -8.63
N ILE A 119 8.96 10.42 -8.28
CA ILE A 119 7.60 10.03 -8.66
C ILE A 119 7.17 10.83 -9.90
N ALA A 120 6.75 10.12 -10.95
CA ALA A 120 6.16 10.76 -12.13
C ALA A 120 4.75 11.31 -11.81
N GLU A 121 4.42 12.48 -12.37
CA GLU A 121 3.09 13.10 -12.22
C GLU A 121 1.95 12.19 -12.73
N THR A 122 2.22 11.37 -13.74
CA THR A 122 1.28 10.38 -14.29
C THR A 122 1.36 9.08 -13.53
N TYR A 123 0.98 9.12 -12.26
CA TYR A 123 0.81 7.93 -11.43
C TYR A 123 -0.48 7.18 -11.86
N VAL A 124 -0.35 6.26 -12.82
CA VAL A 124 -1.46 5.45 -13.38
C VAL A 124 -1.67 4.20 -12.51
N GLY A 125 -2.88 4.00 -11.98
CA GLY A 125 -3.21 2.85 -11.12
C GLY A 125 -4.41 3.09 -10.20
N THR A 126 -4.75 2.10 -9.37
CA THR A 126 -5.81 2.18 -8.35
C THR A 126 -5.46 3.27 -7.32
N ARG A 127 -6.41 4.16 -7.00
CA ARG A 127 -6.17 5.32 -6.11
C ARG A 127 -6.47 5.04 -4.65
N TRP A 128 -7.12 3.93 -4.35
CA TRP A 128 -7.74 3.64 -3.05
C TRP A 128 -6.74 3.57 -1.88
N TYR A 129 -5.48 3.25 -2.17
CA TYR A 129 -4.42 3.11 -1.18
C TYR A 129 -3.42 4.28 -1.19
N ARG A 130 -3.67 5.31 -2.02
CA ARG A 130 -2.75 6.45 -2.14
C ARG A 130 -2.89 7.40 -0.96
N ALA A 131 -1.75 7.83 -0.45
CA ALA A 131 -1.67 8.86 0.58
C ALA A 131 -2.19 10.21 0.07
N PRO A 132 -2.75 11.07 0.95
CA PRO A 132 -3.34 12.34 0.55
C PRO A 132 -2.32 13.27 -0.13
N GLU A 133 -1.05 13.27 0.26
CA GLU A 133 0.04 14.00 -0.41
C GLU A 133 0.19 13.60 -1.88
N LEU A 134 0.12 12.30 -2.20
CA LEU A 134 0.20 11.81 -3.58
C LEU A 134 -1.03 12.18 -4.40
N LEU A 135 -2.21 12.14 -3.78
CA LEU A 135 -3.46 12.56 -4.43
C LEU A 135 -3.49 14.08 -4.66
N LEU A 136 -2.86 14.84 -3.78
CA LEU A 136 -2.56 16.25 -3.92
C LEU A 136 -1.33 16.50 -4.81
N GLY A 137 -0.77 15.48 -5.45
CA GLY A 137 0.29 15.56 -6.45
C GLY A 137 1.63 16.09 -5.95
N ASP A 138 1.97 15.77 -4.70
CA ASP A 138 3.36 15.74 -4.28
C ASP A 138 4.13 14.69 -5.10
N THR A 139 5.30 15.09 -5.60
CA THR A 139 6.18 14.24 -6.42
C THR A 139 7.44 13.82 -5.66
N THR A 140 7.55 14.22 -4.39
CA THR A 140 8.61 13.76 -3.51
C THR A 140 8.29 12.36 -3.01
N ALA A 141 9.18 11.41 -3.31
CA ALA A 141 9.08 10.08 -2.74
C ALA A 141 9.40 10.16 -1.24
N ALA A 142 8.42 9.83 -0.42
CA ALA A 142 8.54 9.71 1.02
C ALA A 142 8.05 8.33 1.46
N THR A 143 8.68 7.77 2.48
CA THR A 143 8.30 6.45 3.01
C THR A 143 6.88 6.42 3.60
N GLY A 144 6.38 7.58 4.04
CA GLY A 144 5.04 7.73 4.60
C GLY A 144 3.91 7.27 3.68
N VAL A 145 4.10 7.35 2.36
CA VAL A 145 3.07 6.95 1.39
C VAL A 145 2.81 5.45 1.40
N ASP A 146 3.86 4.64 1.61
CA ASP A 146 3.74 3.19 1.76
C ASP A 146 3.11 2.83 3.11
N VAL A 147 3.42 3.60 4.16
CA VAL A 147 2.84 3.41 5.50
C VAL A 147 1.34 3.70 5.48
N TRP A 148 0.91 4.74 4.76
CA TRP A 148 -0.50 5.03 4.52
C TRP A 148 -1.20 3.87 3.81
N ALA A 149 -0.61 3.39 2.70
CA ALA A 149 -1.16 2.25 1.96
C ALA A 149 -1.29 0.99 2.83
N ALA A 150 -0.28 0.70 3.67
CA ALA A 150 -0.33 -0.39 4.64
C ALA A 150 -1.45 -0.20 5.68
N GLY A 151 -1.72 1.03 6.12
CA GLY A 151 -2.85 1.36 6.98
C GLY A 151 -4.21 1.10 6.31
N CYS A 152 -4.35 1.46 5.03
CA CYS A 152 -5.55 1.14 4.24
C CYS A 152 -5.75 -0.38 4.12
N ILE A 153 -4.69 -1.13 3.82
CA ILE A 153 -4.72 -2.61 3.77
C ILE A 153 -5.16 -3.17 5.11
N PHE A 154 -4.60 -2.69 6.23
CA PHE A 154 -4.99 -3.16 7.56
C PHE A 154 -6.49 -2.99 7.82
N CYS A 155 -7.03 -1.82 7.50
CA CYS A 155 -8.45 -1.53 7.62
C CYS A 155 -9.29 -2.46 6.74
N GLU A 156 -8.85 -2.73 5.52
CA GLU A 156 -9.55 -3.64 4.60
C GLU A 156 -9.54 -5.10 5.07
N LEU A 157 -8.48 -5.57 5.73
CA LEU A 157 -8.49 -6.90 6.36
C LEU A 157 -9.56 -6.99 7.45
N LEU A 158 -9.75 -5.93 8.23
CA LEU A 158 -10.75 -5.89 9.30
C LEU A 158 -12.18 -5.67 8.79
N LEU A 159 -12.35 -5.00 7.65
CA LEU A 159 -13.66 -4.61 7.11
C LEU A 159 -14.13 -5.49 5.93
N LEU A 160 -13.23 -6.29 5.35
CA LEU A 160 -13.40 -7.05 4.10
C LEU A 160 -13.87 -6.23 2.89
N ARG A 161 -13.63 -4.91 2.94
CA ARG A 161 -13.88 -3.95 1.87
C ARG A 161 -12.82 -2.84 1.90
N PRO A 162 -12.48 -2.24 0.74
CA PRO A 162 -11.55 -1.13 0.70
C PRO A 162 -11.99 0.02 1.59
N LEU A 163 -11.02 0.68 2.23
CA LEU A 163 -11.28 1.82 3.11
C LEU A 163 -11.71 3.07 2.31
N PHE A 164 -11.04 3.35 1.19
CA PHE A 164 -11.29 4.53 0.35
C PHE A 164 -11.53 4.18 -1.14
N PRO A 165 -12.62 3.47 -1.50
CA PRO A 165 -12.93 3.10 -2.89
C PRO A 165 -13.44 4.28 -3.74
N GLY A 166 -12.64 5.34 -3.88
CA GLY A 166 -12.96 6.50 -4.73
C GLY A 166 -12.81 6.20 -6.22
N ASP A 167 -13.75 6.68 -7.04
CA ASP A 167 -13.73 6.57 -8.51
C ASP A 167 -12.81 7.59 -9.21
N SER A 168 -12.42 8.62 -8.48
CA SER A 168 -11.61 9.74 -8.93
C SER A 168 -10.68 10.22 -7.80
N THR A 169 -9.67 11.02 -8.14
CA THR A 169 -8.79 11.64 -7.13
C THR A 169 -9.60 12.46 -6.13
N MET A 170 -10.59 13.23 -6.61
CA MET A 170 -11.44 14.05 -5.74
C MET A 170 -12.34 13.21 -4.85
N SER A 171 -12.93 12.13 -5.38
CA SER A 171 -13.74 11.19 -4.59
C SER A 171 -12.92 10.45 -3.53
N THR A 172 -11.70 10.04 -3.87
CA THR A 172 -10.78 9.39 -2.90
C THR A 172 -10.40 10.37 -1.79
N LEU A 173 -9.99 11.60 -2.14
CA LEU A 173 -9.73 12.65 -1.16
C LEU A 173 -10.97 12.90 -0.29
N PHE A 174 -12.16 12.92 -0.89
CA PHE A 174 -13.43 13.07 -0.17
C PHE A 174 -13.60 12.05 0.94
N GLN A 175 -13.41 10.77 0.62
CA GLN A 175 -13.55 9.70 1.59
C GLN A 175 -12.47 9.76 2.69
N ILE A 176 -11.25 10.18 2.35
CA ILE A 176 -10.15 10.33 3.31
C ILE A 176 -10.53 11.36 4.39
N TYR A 177 -10.91 12.58 4.01
CA TYR A 177 -11.15 13.64 5.00
C TYR A 177 -12.47 13.50 5.76
N THR A 178 -13.43 12.73 5.25
CA THR A 178 -14.65 12.45 6.03
C THR A 178 -14.39 11.39 7.10
N THR A 179 -13.44 10.49 6.86
CA THR A 179 -13.14 9.33 7.72
C THR A 179 -12.00 9.58 8.71
N VAL A 180 -10.90 10.17 8.23
CA VAL A 180 -9.71 10.47 9.02
C VAL A 180 -9.80 11.93 9.49
N PRO A 181 -9.52 12.23 10.77
CA PRO A 181 -9.49 13.60 11.25
C PRO A 181 -8.63 14.50 10.37
N THR A 182 -9.16 15.67 10.01
CA THR A 182 -8.42 16.64 9.21
C THR A 182 -7.20 17.14 9.97
N ALA A 183 -6.01 17.01 9.37
CA ALA A 183 -4.81 17.66 9.87
C ALA A 183 -4.96 19.20 9.88
N THR A 184 -4.64 19.81 11.02
CA THR A 184 -4.58 21.27 11.20
C THR A 184 -3.36 21.87 10.48
N GLU A 185 -3.31 23.20 10.34
CA GLU A 185 -2.13 23.90 9.80
C GLU A 185 -0.84 23.61 10.57
N ASN A 186 -0.95 23.26 11.85
CA ASN A 186 0.20 22.90 12.67
C ASN A 186 0.66 21.45 12.46
N GLU A 187 -0.25 20.57 12.02
CA GLU A 187 0.04 19.13 11.84
C GLU A 187 0.53 18.82 10.43
N TRP A 188 -0.05 19.46 9.39
CA TRP A 188 0.34 19.20 8.00
C TRP A 188 0.25 20.46 7.11
N PRO A 189 1.13 21.46 7.34
CA PRO A 189 1.11 22.72 6.59
C PRO A 189 1.32 22.54 5.09
N GLU A 190 2.15 21.57 4.71
CA GLU A 190 2.50 21.30 3.31
C GLU A 190 1.33 20.71 2.51
N GLY A 191 0.56 19.78 3.09
CA GLY A 191 -0.63 19.25 2.45
C GLY A 191 -1.68 20.33 2.19
N LEU A 192 -1.88 21.22 3.16
CA LEU A 192 -2.80 22.35 3.00
C LEU A 192 -2.33 23.33 1.93
N ARG A 193 -1.02 23.54 1.77
CA ARG A 193 -0.45 24.31 0.66
C ARG A 193 -0.77 23.65 -0.69
N LEU A 194 -0.49 22.35 -0.84
CA LEU A 194 -0.77 21.59 -2.06
C LEU A 194 -2.25 21.58 -2.44
N ALA A 195 -3.15 21.48 -1.44
CA ALA A 195 -4.59 21.57 -1.65
C ALA A 195 -5.01 22.95 -2.20
N ARG A 196 -4.49 24.04 -1.63
CA ARG A 196 -4.78 25.41 -2.12
C ARG A 196 -4.30 25.62 -3.56
N GLU A 197 -3.11 25.14 -3.89
CA GLU A 197 -2.54 25.24 -5.25
C GLU A 197 -3.39 24.55 -6.31
N ARG A 198 -4.14 23.52 -5.91
CA ARG A 198 -5.07 22.78 -6.77
C ARG A 198 -6.52 23.26 -6.67
N ASN A 199 -6.77 24.37 -5.97
CA ASN A 199 -8.11 24.90 -5.70
C ASN A 199 -9.02 23.88 -4.99
N ILE A 200 -8.44 22.99 -4.18
CA ILE A 200 -9.18 22.01 -3.38
C ILE A 200 -9.43 22.62 -2.01
N ARG A 201 -10.72 22.76 -1.64
CA ARG A 201 -11.10 23.23 -0.32
C ARG A 201 -10.97 22.09 0.69
N TRP A 202 -9.88 22.11 1.44
CA TRP A 202 -9.64 21.13 2.51
C TRP A 202 -10.60 21.41 3.69
N PRO A 203 -11.47 20.46 4.08
CA PRO A 203 -12.46 20.70 5.13
C PRO A 203 -11.81 20.71 6.50
N THR A 204 -12.20 21.65 7.37
CA THR A 204 -11.57 21.86 8.68
C THR A 204 -12.06 20.91 9.78
N ASN A 205 -13.16 20.20 9.56
CA ASN A 205 -13.73 19.23 10.50
C ASN A 205 -14.04 17.93 9.75
N SER A 206 -13.60 16.79 10.29
CA SER A 206 -14.06 15.49 9.79
C SER A 206 -15.50 15.25 10.24
N VAL A 207 -16.27 14.54 9.42
CA VAL A 207 -17.69 14.24 9.69
C VAL A 207 -17.83 12.95 10.50
N SER A 208 -16.81 12.08 10.46
CA SER A 208 -16.72 10.84 11.21
C SER A 208 -15.30 10.61 11.73
N ASN A 209 -15.13 9.58 12.55
CA ASN A 209 -13.84 9.05 12.98
C ASN A 209 -13.65 7.63 12.44
N LEU A 210 -12.40 7.23 12.18
CA LEU A 210 -12.05 5.86 11.80
C LEU A 210 -12.62 4.84 12.79
N GLY A 211 -12.63 5.15 14.09
CA GLY A 211 -13.21 4.31 15.14
C GLY A 211 -14.71 4.05 14.99
N ASP A 212 -15.46 4.92 14.30
CA ASP A 212 -16.90 4.73 14.05
C ASP A 212 -17.17 3.68 12.95
N ILE A 213 -16.16 3.38 12.13
CA ILE A 213 -16.26 2.48 10.98
C ILE A 213 -15.61 1.13 11.27
N MET A 214 -14.62 1.10 12.17
CA MET A 214 -13.94 -0.14 12.54
C MET A 214 -14.88 -1.09 13.30
N PRO A 215 -14.70 -2.42 13.15
CA PRO A 215 -15.40 -3.38 13.99
C PRO A 215 -15.15 -3.06 15.47
N ALA A 216 -16.15 -3.29 16.32
CA ALA A 216 -15.97 -3.17 17.77
C ALA A 216 -14.85 -4.14 18.23
N ASP A 217 -14.08 -3.71 19.23
CA ASP A 217 -12.99 -4.50 19.81
C ASP A 217 -13.54 -5.86 20.28
N THR A 218 -13.13 -6.93 19.60
CA THR A 218 -13.57 -8.30 19.93
C THR A 218 -12.69 -8.93 21.01
N SER A 219 -11.62 -8.26 21.44
CA SER A 219 -10.67 -8.78 22.44
C SER A 219 -11.14 -8.64 23.90
N ALA A 220 -12.39 -8.21 24.12
CA ALA A 220 -13.00 -8.04 25.44
C ALA A 220 -13.86 -9.22 25.93
N GLU A 221 -13.90 -10.35 25.21
CA GLU A 221 -14.55 -11.60 25.65
C GLU A 221 -13.55 -12.70 26.06
#